data_AF-A0A146G394-F1
#
_entry.id   AF-A0A146G394-F1
#
_cell.length_a   1.000
_cell.length_b   1.000
_cell.length_c   1.000
_cell.angle_alpha   90.00
_cell.angle_beta   90.00
_cell.angle_gamma   90.00
#
_symmetry.space_group_name_H-M   'P 1'
#
loop_
_entity.id
_entity.type
_entity.pdbx_description
1 polymer ?
#
loop_
_entity_poly.entity_id
_entity_poly.type
_entity_poly.pdbx_seq_one_letter_code
_entity_poly.pdbx_strand_id
1 'polypeptide(L)'
;MPTIGQVYQLSKTEEDSSKIGTAFGDISILGEKVRKTQFANPLTQAILFLHPHLTQTYNPLKGRTLSTNGPIRAGELLMADLPYAVLPTVAVGDSDHSICSNLGCSRRVSRHAANSVTCETGCSLEIWWCNESCKDEDQARHDFECAWLKKYSPVLRQELGDHDYYMLWIVIRLLAARYLELQGTAPTNVHQQLTFQDRFVSGWKGVQLLRSNRDSWPTSQLQHWTTLAEKYLLQSSLLPETLDLDTLIDLICAEETNVFELCPGPTEIIPHQSPGVKRGTQYGLAVFLRITLANHSCAPNVTHQADDRGRMMVTALRDIAPGEECCTSYFDLSEYVDLQARRKKTQELFTFTCTCPRCLQEERAQA
;
A
#
# COMPACT_ATOMS: atom_id res chain seq x y z
N MET A 1 -23.09 -1.09 -1.87
CA MET A 1 -22.41 -2.19 -1.13
C MET A 1 -21.24 -1.55 -0.42
N PRO A 2 -20.95 -1.88 0.85
CA PRO A 2 -19.83 -1.25 1.53
C PRO A 2 -18.52 -1.70 0.88
N THR A 3 -17.72 -0.73 0.44
CA THR A 3 -16.38 -0.95 -0.09
C THR A 3 -15.43 -1.35 1.04
N ILE A 4 -14.20 -1.79 0.71
CA ILE A 4 -13.22 -2.31 1.68
C ILE A 4 -13.15 -1.40 2.94
N GLY A 5 -13.09 -0.08 2.74
CA GLY A 5 -12.93 0.90 3.83
C GLY A 5 -14.15 1.13 4.74
N GLN A 6 -15.36 0.72 4.36
CA GLN A 6 -16.58 1.01 5.14
C GLN A 6 -16.93 -0.07 6.19
N VAL A 7 -16.36 -1.27 6.11
CA VAL A 7 -16.82 -2.42 6.91
C VAL A 7 -16.17 -2.50 8.31
N TYR A 8 -15.06 -1.79 8.55
CA TYR A 8 -14.19 -2.03 9.73
C TYR A 8 -14.24 -0.97 10.84
N GLN A 9 -15.15 0.01 10.79
CA GLN A 9 -15.21 1.14 11.75
C GLN A 9 -15.87 0.83 13.13
N LEU A 10 -16.16 -0.44 13.46
CA LEU A 10 -16.91 -0.79 14.68
C LEU A 10 -16.07 -1.61 15.68
N SER A 11 -15.27 -0.96 16.54
CA SER A 11 -15.17 -1.25 18.00
C SER A 11 -13.91 -0.66 18.67
N LYS A 12 -14.12 -0.04 19.85
CA LYS A 12 -13.14 0.62 20.74
C LYS A 12 -12.69 -0.32 21.89
N THR A 13 -11.50 -0.12 22.46
CA THR A 13 -11.20 0.48 23.79
C THR A 13 -9.71 0.38 24.18
N GLU A 14 -9.25 1.37 24.95
CA GLU A 14 -7.87 1.83 25.26
C GLU A 14 -7.07 0.95 26.25
N GLU A 15 -5.72 1.01 26.19
CA GLU A 15 -4.81 1.22 27.36
C GLU A 15 -3.30 1.26 26.97
N ASP A 16 -2.50 1.84 27.88
CA ASP A 16 -1.33 2.70 27.68
C ASP A 16 0.05 2.04 27.98
N SER A 17 1.13 2.80 27.71
CA SER A 17 2.51 2.73 28.23
C SER A 17 3.62 2.05 27.39
N SER A 18 4.91 2.32 27.64
CA SER A 18 5.71 3.51 27.34
C SER A 18 7.22 3.14 27.44
N LYS A 19 8.06 3.78 26.60
CA LYS A 19 9.49 4.18 26.79
C LYS A 19 10.68 3.20 26.60
N ILE A 20 11.78 3.89 26.21
CA ILE A 20 13.24 3.62 26.33
C ILE A 20 13.85 2.88 25.10
N GLY A 21 14.93 3.29 24.44
CA GLY A 21 15.96 4.33 24.64
C GLY A 21 17.17 4.04 23.72
N THR A 22 17.83 5.10 23.26
CA THR A 22 18.96 5.22 22.30
C THR A 22 20.27 4.52 22.77
N ALA A 23 21.36 4.30 22.02
CA ALA A 23 22.13 5.14 21.09
C ALA A 23 23.38 4.36 20.57
N PHE A 24 24.31 5.07 19.91
CA PHE A 24 25.69 4.76 19.50
C PHE A 24 25.86 4.27 18.06
N GLY A 25 26.76 4.79 17.21
CA GLY A 25 27.83 5.78 17.38
C GLY A 25 28.87 5.56 16.27
N ASP A 26 29.26 6.64 15.57
CA ASP A 26 30.06 6.71 14.34
C ASP A 26 31.49 6.16 14.41
N ILE A 27 32.02 5.67 13.27
CA ILE A 27 33.44 5.82 12.88
C ILE A 27 33.54 6.02 11.35
N SER A 28 34.29 7.05 10.93
CA SER A 28 34.57 7.43 9.54
C SER A 28 36.04 7.19 9.17
N ILE A 29 36.34 6.81 7.90
CA ILE A 29 37.67 6.96 7.26
C ILE A 29 37.49 7.32 5.76
N LEU A 30 38.28 8.30 5.31
CA LEU A 30 38.44 8.93 3.98
C LEU A 30 39.13 7.98 2.96
N GLY A 31 39.03 8.05 1.62
CA GLY A 31 38.35 8.91 0.65
C GLY A 31 38.92 8.65 -0.77
N GLU A 32 38.11 8.79 -1.83
CA GLU A 32 38.58 9.08 -3.21
C GLU A 32 37.45 9.75 -4.03
N LYS A 33 37.82 10.75 -4.84
CA LYS A 33 36.92 11.77 -5.42
C LYS A 33 36.18 11.27 -6.67
N VAL A 34 34.96 10.77 -6.48
CA VAL A 34 33.91 10.73 -7.51
C VAL A 34 33.23 12.10 -7.57
N ARG A 35 32.92 12.63 -8.76
CA ARG A 35 31.99 13.76 -8.92
C ARG A 35 30.61 13.32 -8.40
N LYS A 36 30.39 13.50 -7.10
CA LYS A 36 29.15 13.20 -6.40
C LYS A 36 28.17 14.34 -6.67
N THR A 37 27.19 14.11 -7.54
CA THR A 37 25.88 14.72 -7.34
C THR A 37 25.40 14.29 -5.96
N GLN A 38 25.26 15.24 -5.04
CA GLN A 38 24.92 14.96 -3.66
C GLN A 38 23.39 14.84 -3.54
N PHE A 39 22.84 13.74 -4.02
CA PHE A 39 21.44 13.37 -3.76
C PHE A 39 21.36 11.89 -3.40
N ALA A 40 21.05 11.65 -2.13
CA ALA A 40 20.33 10.51 -1.59
C ALA A 40 20.41 10.65 -0.08
N ASN A 41 19.27 10.83 0.58
CA ASN A 41 19.17 10.51 2.00
C ASN A 41 19.80 9.11 2.21
N PRO A 42 20.82 8.94 3.07
CA PRO A 42 21.45 7.63 3.32
C PRO A 42 20.45 6.56 3.74
N LEU A 43 19.29 6.98 4.28
CA LEU A 43 18.20 6.08 4.63
C LEU A 43 17.54 5.47 3.40
N THR A 44 17.51 6.13 2.22
CA THR A 44 16.92 5.64 0.95
C THR A 44 17.74 4.60 0.20
N GLN A 45 19.05 4.54 0.45
CA GLN A 45 19.95 3.55 -0.18
C GLN A 45 20.03 2.20 0.57
N ALA A 46 19.23 1.97 1.61
CA ALA A 46 19.21 0.71 2.37
C ALA A 46 17.85 -0.02 2.35
N ILE A 47 16.94 0.38 1.44
CA ILE A 47 15.49 0.28 1.67
C ILE A 47 14.81 -0.94 1.03
N LEU A 48 15.20 -1.32 -0.19
CA LEU A 48 14.53 -2.38 -0.94
C LEU A 48 15.21 -3.73 -0.71
N PHE A 49 14.41 -4.74 -0.36
CA PHE A 49 14.90 -6.12 -0.26
C PHE A 49 13.96 -7.04 -1.02
N LEU A 50 14.54 -7.98 -1.76
CA LEU A 50 13.85 -9.10 -2.37
C LEU A 50 14.67 -10.36 -2.09
N HIS A 51 14.02 -11.38 -1.55
CA HIS A 51 14.67 -12.65 -1.27
C HIS A 51 15.17 -13.29 -2.58
N PRO A 52 16.39 -13.86 -2.63
CA PRO A 52 16.95 -14.41 -3.88
C PRO A 52 16.13 -15.53 -4.51
N HIS A 53 15.32 -16.23 -3.71
CA HIS A 53 14.41 -17.27 -4.17
C HIS A 53 13.02 -16.77 -4.58
N LEU A 54 12.69 -15.51 -4.30
CA LEU A 54 11.39 -14.95 -4.66
C LEU A 54 11.27 -14.76 -6.17
N THR A 55 10.13 -15.14 -6.73
CA THR A 55 9.82 -15.04 -8.16
C THR A 55 8.33 -14.84 -8.36
N GLN A 56 7.91 -14.62 -9.61
CA GLN A 56 6.51 -14.69 -10.01
C GLN A 56 6.29 -15.86 -10.98
N THR A 57 5.09 -16.43 -10.95
CA THR A 57 4.64 -17.47 -11.89
C THR A 57 3.20 -17.17 -12.36
N TYR A 58 2.62 -18.05 -13.17
CA TYR A 58 1.24 -17.95 -13.64
C TYR A 58 0.48 -19.23 -13.37
N ASN A 59 -0.72 -19.10 -12.80
CA ASN A 59 -1.68 -20.16 -12.59
C ASN A 59 -2.91 -19.91 -13.49
N PRO A 60 -3.39 -20.90 -14.26
CA PRO A 60 -4.53 -20.72 -15.16
C PRO A 60 -5.83 -20.26 -14.49
N LEU A 61 -6.02 -20.57 -13.21
CA LEU A 61 -7.22 -20.21 -12.45
C LEU A 61 -7.02 -18.93 -11.63
N LYS A 62 -5.83 -18.74 -11.04
CA LYS A 62 -5.54 -17.61 -10.14
C LYS A 62 -4.87 -16.42 -10.83
N GLY A 63 -4.42 -16.58 -12.08
CA GLY A 63 -3.65 -15.58 -12.80
C GLY A 63 -2.19 -15.52 -12.33
N ARG A 64 -1.63 -14.31 -12.21
CA ARG A 64 -0.25 -14.11 -11.73
C ARG A 64 -0.16 -14.53 -10.26
N THR A 65 0.98 -15.09 -9.87
CA THR A 65 1.21 -15.51 -8.49
C THR A 65 2.63 -15.13 -8.04
N LEU A 66 2.77 -14.80 -6.75
CA LEU A 66 4.06 -14.75 -6.07
C LEU A 66 4.45 -16.18 -5.69
N SER A 67 5.68 -16.59 -5.99
CA SER A 67 6.16 -17.94 -5.70
C SER A 67 7.63 -17.94 -5.35
N THR A 68 8.17 -19.10 -5.01
CA THR A 68 9.61 -19.28 -4.78
C THR A 68 10.21 -20.23 -5.82
N ASN A 69 11.50 -20.06 -6.16
CA ASN A 69 12.27 -21.03 -6.96
C ASN A 69 13.27 -21.85 -6.11
N GLY A 70 13.24 -21.66 -4.79
CA GLY A 70 14.09 -22.29 -3.80
C GLY A 70 13.44 -22.21 -2.42
N PRO A 71 13.99 -22.90 -1.41
CA PRO A 71 13.38 -22.95 -0.08
C PRO A 71 13.49 -21.58 0.62
N ILE A 72 12.47 -21.24 1.40
CA ILE A 72 12.46 -20.09 2.32
C ILE A 72 12.05 -20.62 3.70
N ARG A 73 12.79 -20.27 4.75
CA ARG A 73 12.50 -20.75 6.11
C ARG A 73 11.48 -19.87 6.82
N ALA A 74 10.77 -20.44 7.77
CA ALA A 74 9.90 -19.70 8.68
C ALA A 74 10.65 -18.49 9.29
N GLY A 75 10.01 -17.33 9.28
CA GLY A 75 10.56 -16.06 9.80
C GLY A 75 11.50 -15.32 8.84
N GLU A 76 11.91 -15.91 7.71
CA GLU A 76 12.73 -15.18 6.74
C GLU A 76 11.94 -14.07 6.05
N LEU A 77 12.64 -12.97 5.76
CA LEU A 77 12.12 -11.85 4.99
C LEU A 77 12.03 -12.25 3.52
N LEU A 78 10.87 -12.08 2.89
CA LEU A 78 10.68 -12.25 1.46
C LEU A 78 10.89 -10.95 0.71
N MET A 79 10.31 -9.86 1.22
CA MET A 79 10.46 -8.54 0.63
C MET A 79 10.37 -7.42 1.67
N ALA A 80 11.12 -6.36 1.43
CA ALA A 80 10.90 -5.03 2.00
C ALA A 80 10.71 -4.08 0.81
N ASP A 81 9.49 -3.60 0.59
CA ASP A 81 9.12 -2.84 -0.59
C ASP A 81 8.61 -1.44 -0.25
N LEU A 82 8.87 -0.47 -1.12
CA LEU A 82 8.34 0.88 -1.00
C LEU A 82 6.97 0.99 -1.67
N PRO A 83 6.09 1.87 -1.17
CA PRO A 83 4.84 2.13 -1.86
C PRO A 83 5.11 2.89 -3.16
N TYR A 84 4.32 2.58 -4.18
CA TYR A 84 4.23 3.38 -5.40
C TYR A 84 3.36 4.63 -5.19
N ALA A 85 2.33 4.48 -4.36
CA ALA A 85 1.53 5.57 -3.83
C ALA A 85 1.15 5.24 -2.40
N VAL A 86 1.08 6.25 -1.53
CA VAL A 86 0.61 6.12 -0.14
C VAL A 86 -0.17 7.37 0.20
N LEU A 87 -1.15 7.31 1.09
CA LEU A 87 -1.76 8.48 1.69
C LEU A 87 -2.07 8.21 3.18
N PRO A 88 -2.08 9.26 4.03
CA PRO A 88 -2.57 9.13 5.40
C PRO A 88 -4.10 9.08 5.39
N THR A 89 -4.67 8.24 6.24
CA THR A 89 -6.11 8.28 6.57
C THR A 89 -6.29 8.83 7.97
N VAL A 90 -7.43 9.47 8.20
CA VAL A 90 -7.80 9.88 9.56
C VAL A 90 -8.22 8.63 10.34
N ALA A 91 -7.28 8.06 11.11
CA ALA A 91 -7.58 6.99 12.05
C ALA A 91 -8.50 7.54 13.14
N VAL A 92 -9.63 6.88 13.41
CA VAL A 92 -10.48 7.21 14.56
C VAL A 92 -9.64 7.02 15.83
N GLY A 93 -9.28 8.13 16.49
CA GLY A 93 -8.56 8.12 17.78
C GLY A 93 -7.04 8.29 17.73
N ASP A 94 -6.39 8.46 16.57
CA ASP A 94 -4.96 8.84 16.50
C ASP A 94 -4.77 10.02 15.54
N SER A 95 -5.08 11.22 16.05
CA SER A 95 -4.86 12.48 15.33
C SER A 95 -3.42 12.99 15.44
N ASP A 96 -2.61 12.42 16.34
CA ASP A 96 -1.30 12.96 16.69
C ASP A 96 -0.18 12.42 15.80
N HIS A 97 -0.44 11.38 15.01
CA HIS A 97 0.49 10.84 14.04
C HIS A 97 -0.02 11.06 12.60
N SER A 98 0.92 11.17 11.67
CA SER A 98 0.62 11.17 10.24
C SER A 98 1.75 10.50 9.47
N ILE A 99 1.46 10.15 8.22
CA ILE A 99 2.46 9.67 7.27
C ILE A 99 3.14 10.90 6.66
N CYS A 100 4.47 10.92 6.64
CA CYS A 100 5.21 11.91 5.87
C CYS A 100 4.84 11.80 4.38
N SER A 101 4.40 12.90 3.77
CA SER A 101 3.96 12.93 2.37
C SER A 101 5.06 12.53 1.39
N ASN A 102 6.34 12.80 1.71
CA ASN A 102 7.48 12.34 0.91
C ASN A 102 7.43 10.82 0.72
N LEU A 103 7.23 10.39 -0.52
CA LEU A 103 7.10 8.97 -0.87
C LEU A 103 8.37 8.17 -0.53
N GLY A 104 9.55 8.78 -0.67
CA GLY A 104 10.83 8.18 -0.26
C GLY A 104 11.02 8.08 1.27
N CYS A 105 10.19 8.79 2.04
CA CYS A 105 10.19 8.75 3.49
C CYS A 105 9.05 7.88 4.03
N SER A 106 7.79 8.25 3.75
CA SER A 106 6.54 7.55 4.11
C SER A 106 6.43 7.11 5.57
N ARG A 107 7.26 7.68 6.46
CA ARG A 107 7.29 7.27 7.87
C ARG A 107 6.09 7.83 8.59
N ARG A 108 5.60 7.03 9.51
CA ARG A 108 4.60 7.45 10.49
C ARG A 108 5.30 8.15 11.64
N VAL A 109 5.02 9.43 11.82
CA VAL A 109 5.68 10.29 12.81
C VAL A 109 4.65 11.24 13.43
N SER A 110 4.97 11.80 14.59
CA SER A 110 4.07 12.74 15.24
C SER A 110 3.89 14.02 14.42
N ARG A 111 2.64 14.47 14.27
CA ARG A 111 2.28 15.76 13.66
C ARG A 111 2.88 16.95 14.42
N HIS A 112 3.18 16.77 15.70
CA HIS A 112 3.76 17.78 16.60
C HIS A 112 5.30 17.76 16.60
N ALA A 113 5.93 17.00 15.70
CA ALA A 113 7.38 17.02 15.59
C ALA A 113 7.87 18.45 15.30
N ALA A 114 8.84 18.93 16.09
CA ALA A 114 9.30 20.32 16.07
C ALA A 114 9.79 20.81 14.70
N ASN A 115 10.28 19.89 13.87
CA ASN A 115 10.80 20.20 12.54
C ASN A 115 9.77 19.99 11.43
N SER A 116 8.53 19.63 11.77
CA SER A 116 7.55 19.30 10.76
C SER A 116 7.09 20.50 9.94
N VAL A 117 6.70 20.22 8.70
CA VAL A 117 6.35 21.24 7.71
C VAL A 117 5.04 20.85 7.03
N THR A 118 4.18 21.83 6.78
CA THR A 118 2.94 21.67 6.03
C THR A 118 3.02 22.43 4.71
N CYS A 119 2.04 22.20 3.83
CA CYS A 119 1.97 22.97 2.58
C CYS A 119 1.70 24.46 2.87
N GLU A 120 2.55 25.34 2.32
CA GLU A 120 2.43 26.79 2.47
C GLU A 120 1.11 27.36 1.92
N THR A 121 0.53 26.70 0.92
CA THR A 121 -0.74 27.12 0.34
C THR A 121 -1.96 26.62 1.12
N GLY A 122 -1.75 25.77 2.14
CA GLY A 122 -2.79 25.17 2.96
C GLY A 122 -3.74 24.27 2.17
N CYS A 123 -3.22 23.46 1.23
CA CYS A 123 -4.06 22.68 0.31
C CYS A 123 -4.85 21.54 0.97
N SER A 124 -4.34 20.94 2.05
CA SER A 124 -5.01 19.89 2.83
C SER A 124 -4.34 19.75 4.19
N LEU A 125 -5.09 19.34 5.22
CA LEU A 125 -4.58 19.10 6.58
C LEU A 125 -3.79 17.78 6.69
N GLU A 126 -3.80 16.98 5.64
CA GLU A 126 -3.16 15.68 5.51
C GLU A 126 -1.81 15.77 4.78
N ILE A 127 -1.56 16.88 4.08
CA ILE A 127 -0.25 17.16 3.48
C ILE A 127 0.69 17.69 4.54
N TRP A 128 1.66 16.84 4.89
CA TRP A 128 2.58 17.08 5.98
C TRP A 128 3.90 16.35 5.72
N TRP A 129 5.02 16.97 6.08
CA TRP A 129 6.37 16.41 5.98
C TRP A 129 7.08 16.46 7.33
N CYS A 130 7.95 15.48 7.58
CA CYS A 130 8.68 15.43 8.85
C CYS A 130 9.76 16.51 9.01
N ASN A 131 10.20 17.11 7.90
CA ASN A 131 11.15 18.23 7.84
C ASN A 131 11.17 18.86 6.44
N GLU A 132 11.84 20.02 6.34
CA GLU A 132 11.99 20.76 5.08
C GLU A 132 12.67 19.92 4.00
N SER A 133 13.67 19.11 4.33
CA SER A 133 14.33 18.23 3.35
C SER A 133 13.35 17.23 2.74
N CYS A 134 12.42 16.66 3.51
CA CYS A 134 11.38 15.80 2.95
C CYS A 134 10.36 16.57 2.12
N LYS A 135 10.06 17.83 2.45
CA LYS A 135 9.22 18.69 1.61
C LYS A 135 9.89 18.99 0.28
N ASP A 136 11.16 19.41 0.31
CA ASP A 136 11.96 19.73 -0.87
C ASP A 136 12.09 18.52 -1.82
N GLU A 137 12.38 17.34 -1.27
CA GLU A 137 12.47 16.08 -2.03
C GLU A 137 11.15 15.68 -2.70
N ASP A 138 10.01 16.03 -2.08
CA ASP A 138 8.67 15.65 -2.51
C ASP A 138 7.97 16.73 -3.36
N GLN A 139 8.56 17.92 -3.46
CA GLN A 139 7.91 19.13 -3.98
C GLN A 139 7.32 18.90 -5.38
N ALA A 140 8.07 18.29 -6.30
CA ALA A 140 7.59 18.04 -7.66
C ALA A 140 6.36 17.11 -7.71
N ARG A 141 6.29 16.11 -6.81
CA ARG A 141 5.11 15.24 -6.69
C ARG A 141 3.94 15.99 -6.06
N HIS A 142 4.22 16.81 -5.04
CA HIS A 142 3.21 17.61 -4.38
C HIS A 142 2.60 18.67 -5.30
N ASP A 143 3.41 19.35 -6.11
CA ASP A 143 2.97 20.35 -7.07
C ASP A 143 1.92 19.79 -8.04
N PHE A 144 2.03 18.50 -8.40
CA PHE A 144 1.05 17.80 -9.24
C PHE A 144 -0.35 17.74 -8.60
N GLU A 145 -0.43 17.52 -7.28
CA GLU A 145 -1.70 17.30 -6.56
C GLU A 145 -2.21 18.52 -5.79
N CYS A 146 -1.36 19.52 -5.53
CA CYS A 146 -1.62 20.61 -4.60
C CYS A 146 -2.88 21.44 -4.95
N ALA A 147 -3.00 21.87 -6.22
CA ALA A 147 -4.14 22.67 -6.67
C ALA A 147 -5.46 21.87 -6.60
N TRP A 148 -5.42 20.59 -6.96
CA TRP A 148 -6.56 19.69 -6.86
C TRP A 148 -7.01 19.50 -5.41
N LEU A 149 -6.06 19.21 -4.51
CA LEU A 149 -6.34 19.02 -3.09
C LEU A 149 -6.97 20.26 -2.47
N LYS A 150 -6.41 21.44 -2.76
CA LYS A 150 -6.92 22.72 -2.25
C LYS A 150 -8.36 22.97 -2.66
N LYS A 151 -8.71 22.62 -3.90
CA LYS A 151 -10.06 22.85 -4.43
C LYS A 151 -11.06 21.82 -3.94
N TYR A 152 -10.67 20.55 -3.90
CA TYR A 152 -11.64 19.45 -3.78
C TYR A 152 -11.63 18.73 -2.45
N SER A 153 -10.57 18.77 -1.64
CA SER A 153 -10.55 18.02 -0.36
C SER A 153 -11.71 18.38 0.57
N PRO A 154 -12.05 19.66 0.82
CA PRO A 154 -13.17 20.00 1.69
C PRO A 154 -14.53 19.55 1.11
N VAL A 155 -14.71 19.71 -0.20
CA VAL A 155 -15.97 19.43 -0.90
C VAL A 155 -16.23 17.93 -0.98
N LEU A 156 -15.25 17.15 -1.42
CA LEU A 156 -15.40 15.70 -1.61
C LEU A 156 -15.72 14.99 -0.30
N ARG A 157 -15.03 15.35 0.78
CA ARG A 157 -15.28 14.74 2.10
C ARG A 157 -16.68 15.05 2.63
N GLN A 158 -17.18 16.25 2.39
CA GLN A 158 -18.51 16.65 2.83
C GLN A 158 -19.61 16.00 1.97
N GLU A 159 -19.43 15.97 0.65
CA GLU A 159 -20.49 15.56 -0.28
C GLU A 159 -20.51 14.05 -0.58
N LEU A 160 -19.34 13.42 -0.69
CA LEU A 160 -19.21 12.00 -1.09
C LEU A 160 -18.78 11.10 0.07
N GLY A 161 -18.03 11.66 1.02
CA GLY A 161 -17.43 10.92 2.13
C GLY A 161 -15.99 10.49 1.87
N ASP A 162 -15.36 10.01 2.93
CA ASP A 162 -13.92 9.73 2.95
C ASP A 162 -13.48 8.66 1.96
N HIS A 163 -14.31 7.64 1.72
CA HIS A 163 -13.96 6.53 0.85
C HIS A 163 -13.71 6.99 -0.60
N ASP A 164 -14.69 7.65 -1.23
CA ASP A 164 -14.54 8.17 -2.59
C ASP A 164 -13.41 9.22 -2.67
N TYR A 165 -13.26 10.04 -1.63
CA TYR A 165 -12.17 11.01 -1.55
C TYR A 165 -10.79 10.35 -1.59
N TYR A 166 -10.55 9.33 -0.76
CA TYR A 166 -9.25 8.65 -0.72
C TYR A 166 -8.99 7.83 -1.98
N MET A 167 -10.01 7.18 -2.55
CA MET A 167 -9.89 6.47 -3.83
C MET A 167 -9.42 7.41 -4.95
N LEU A 168 -10.08 8.57 -5.11
CA LEU A 168 -9.67 9.58 -6.09
C LEU A 168 -8.26 10.10 -5.82
N TRP A 169 -7.90 10.26 -4.55
CA TRP A 169 -6.57 10.74 -4.17
C TRP A 169 -5.47 9.70 -4.43
N ILE A 170 -5.71 8.40 -4.23
CA ILE A 170 -4.78 7.35 -4.66
C ILE A 170 -4.58 7.44 -6.18
N VAL A 171 -5.64 7.55 -6.97
CA VAL A 171 -5.52 7.67 -8.43
C VAL A 171 -4.67 8.88 -8.82
N ILE A 172 -4.85 10.03 -8.15
CA ILE A 172 -4.01 11.22 -8.37
C ILE A 172 -2.54 10.96 -8.01
N ARG A 173 -2.25 10.24 -6.92
CA ARG A 173 -0.87 9.88 -6.57
C ARG A 173 -0.26 8.87 -7.55
N LEU A 174 -1.06 7.98 -8.14
CA LEU A 174 -0.62 7.11 -9.24
C LEU A 174 -0.25 7.93 -10.48
N LEU A 175 -1.07 8.92 -10.84
CA LEU A 175 -0.80 9.84 -11.95
C LEU A 175 0.43 10.72 -11.69
N ALA A 176 0.58 11.25 -10.47
CA ALA A 176 1.74 12.05 -10.08
C ALA A 176 3.04 11.24 -10.19
N ALA A 177 3.05 9.99 -9.71
CA ALA A 177 4.20 9.11 -9.84
C ALA A 177 4.54 8.82 -11.31
N ARG A 178 3.53 8.53 -12.14
CA ARG A 178 3.70 8.33 -13.59
C ARG A 178 4.28 9.57 -14.28
N TYR A 179 3.76 10.75 -13.96
CA TYR A 179 4.20 12.02 -14.53
C TYR A 179 5.69 12.25 -14.27
N LEU A 180 6.15 12.00 -13.04
CA LEU A 180 7.56 12.07 -12.67
C LEU A 180 8.41 11.03 -13.42
N GLU A 181 7.94 9.77 -13.51
CA GLU A 181 8.65 8.73 -14.25
C GLU A 181 8.88 9.11 -15.72
N LEU A 182 7.88 9.70 -16.38
CA LEU A 182 8.01 10.17 -17.76
C LEU A 182 9.01 11.31 -17.93
N GLN A 183 9.28 12.07 -16.87
CA GLN A 183 10.32 13.11 -16.85
C GLN A 183 11.71 12.56 -16.51
N GLY A 184 11.83 11.25 -16.29
CA GLY A 184 13.08 10.63 -15.86
C GLY A 184 13.41 10.87 -14.38
N THR A 185 12.44 11.35 -13.59
CA THR A 185 12.57 11.44 -12.14
C THR A 185 11.88 10.24 -11.52
N ALA A 186 12.64 9.39 -10.82
CA ALA A 186 12.05 8.26 -10.12
C ALA A 186 11.39 8.78 -8.83
N PRO A 187 10.07 8.62 -8.63
CA PRO A 187 9.35 9.17 -7.47
C PRO A 187 9.74 8.50 -6.15
N THR A 188 10.35 7.32 -6.24
CA THR A 188 11.18 6.71 -5.20
C THR A 188 12.57 6.53 -5.79
N ASN A 189 13.64 6.63 -5.01
CA ASN A 189 15.00 6.34 -5.50
C ASN A 189 15.15 4.85 -5.87
N VAL A 190 14.46 4.35 -6.92
CA VAL A 190 14.52 2.98 -7.47
C VAL A 190 15.82 2.78 -8.25
N HIS A 191 16.93 3.31 -7.75
CA HIS A 191 18.26 3.02 -8.24
C HIS A 191 19.00 2.18 -7.21
N GLN A 192 18.49 0.97 -6.99
CA GLN A 192 19.31 -0.15 -6.55
C GLN A 192 19.18 -1.24 -7.59
N GLN A 193 20.24 -1.44 -8.37
CA GLN A 193 20.41 -2.58 -9.26
C GLN A 193 20.52 -3.86 -8.42
N LEU A 194 19.40 -4.40 -7.94
CA LEU A 194 19.39 -5.76 -7.42
C LEU A 194 19.36 -6.70 -8.64
N THR A 195 20.27 -7.67 -8.69
CA THR A 195 20.43 -8.64 -9.80
C THR A 195 19.19 -9.50 -10.09
N PHE A 196 18.14 -9.41 -9.27
CA PHE A 196 16.90 -10.19 -9.35
C PHE A 196 15.65 -9.33 -9.54
N GLN A 197 15.78 -8.00 -9.61
CA GLN A 197 14.63 -7.10 -9.83
C GLN A 197 13.98 -7.32 -11.19
N ASP A 198 14.72 -7.74 -12.22
CA ASP A 198 14.18 -8.05 -13.54
C ASP A 198 13.08 -9.13 -13.51
N ARG A 199 12.97 -9.88 -12.41
CA ARG A 199 11.89 -10.84 -12.19
C ARG A 199 10.55 -10.16 -11.92
N PHE A 200 10.51 -8.87 -11.58
CA PHE A 200 9.30 -8.13 -11.23
C PHE A 200 9.17 -6.88 -12.07
N VAL A 201 7.99 -6.66 -12.63
CA VAL A 201 7.70 -5.42 -13.35
C VAL A 201 7.54 -4.28 -12.34
N SER A 202 8.24 -3.17 -12.58
CA SER A 202 8.20 -1.98 -11.73
C SER A 202 7.61 -0.77 -12.46
N GLY A 203 7.45 0.32 -11.71
CA GLY A 203 7.00 1.60 -12.22
C GLY A 203 5.56 1.59 -12.74
N TRP A 204 5.23 2.53 -13.63
CA TRP A 204 3.92 2.62 -14.27
C TRP A 204 3.51 1.32 -14.97
N LYS A 205 4.46 0.60 -15.58
CA LYS A 205 4.17 -0.70 -16.21
C LYS A 205 3.66 -1.72 -15.18
N GLY A 206 4.11 -1.65 -13.93
CA GLY A 206 3.59 -2.46 -12.84
C GLY A 206 2.17 -2.05 -12.43
N VAL A 207 1.86 -0.75 -12.43
CA VAL A 207 0.50 -0.22 -12.20
C VAL A 207 -0.47 -0.74 -13.25
N GLN A 208 -0.08 -0.73 -14.54
CA GLN A 208 -0.90 -1.23 -15.64
C GLN A 208 -1.20 -2.73 -15.56
N LEU A 209 -0.42 -3.47 -14.77
CA LEU A 209 -0.64 -4.90 -14.54
C LEU A 209 -1.54 -5.16 -13.34
N LEU A 210 -1.85 -4.17 -12.50
CA LEU A 210 -2.77 -4.34 -11.37
C LEU A 210 -4.12 -4.88 -11.85
N ARG A 211 -4.74 -5.73 -11.02
CA ARG A 211 -5.97 -6.39 -11.43
C ARG A 211 -7.13 -5.41 -11.29
N SER A 212 -7.91 -5.10 -12.32
CA SER A 212 -9.05 -4.17 -12.17
C SER A 212 -10.36 -4.88 -11.81
N ASN A 213 -10.56 -6.12 -12.27
CA ASN A 213 -11.87 -6.81 -12.22
C ASN A 213 -13.01 -5.99 -12.84
N ARG A 214 -12.73 -5.08 -13.79
CA ARG A 214 -13.71 -4.15 -14.38
C ARG A 214 -15.01 -4.83 -14.80
N ASP A 215 -14.91 -5.95 -15.51
CA ASP A 215 -16.05 -6.70 -16.04
C ASP A 215 -16.92 -7.37 -14.95
N SER A 216 -16.43 -7.43 -13.72
CA SER A 216 -17.11 -8.07 -12.58
C SER A 216 -17.77 -7.06 -11.64
N TRP A 217 -17.49 -5.77 -11.79
CA TRP A 217 -18.10 -4.73 -10.96
C TRP A 217 -19.56 -4.47 -11.35
N PRO A 218 -20.46 -4.12 -10.41
CA PRO A 218 -21.82 -3.73 -10.73
C PRO A 218 -21.86 -2.51 -11.65
N THR A 219 -22.75 -2.51 -12.65
CA THR A 219 -22.90 -1.41 -13.60
C THR A 219 -23.15 -0.07 -12.92
N SER A 220 -23.93 -0.04 -11.83
CA SER A 220 -24.18 1.17 -11.06
C SER A 220 -22.91 1.73 -10.41
N GLN A 221 -21.99 0.85 -9.98
CA GLN A 221 -20.72 1.26 -9.39
C GLN A 221 -19.80 1.86 -10.45
N LEU A 222 -19.72 1.22 -11.63
CA LEU A 222 -18.96 1.75 -12.76
C LEU A 222 -19.50 3.11 -13.22
N GLN A 223 -20.82 3.30 -13.25
CA GLN A 223 -21.44 4.59 -13.56
C GLN A 223 -21.12 5.67 -12.52
N HIS A 224 -21.12 5.33 -11.24
CA HIS A 224 -20.70 6.23 -10.16
C HIS A 224 -19.24 6.67 -10.36
N TRP A 225 -18.32 5.72 -10.52
CA TRP A 225 -16.90 6.03 -10.76
C TRP A 225 -16.66 6.79 -12.05
N THR A 226 -17.45 6.53 -13.10
CA THR A 226 -17.41 7.32 -14.35
C THR A 226 -17.72 8.79 -14.08
N THR A 227 -18.80 9.06 -13.35
CA THR A 227 -19.20 10.42 -12.97
C THR A 227 -18.12 11.12 -12.15
N LEU A 228 -17.49 10.39 -11.21
CA LEU A 228 -16.39 10.93 -10.39
C LEU A 228 -15.15 11.24 -11.22
N ALA A 229 -14.73 10.33 -12.10
CA ALA A 229 -13.55 10.52 -12.94
C ALA A 229 -13.72 11.71 -13.90
N GLU A 230 -14.89 11.83 -14.55
CA GLU A 230 -15.21 12.97 -15.41
C GLU A 230 -15.16 14.31 -14.66
N LYS A 231 -15.76 14.34 -13.46
CA LYS A 231 -15.87 15.56 -12.67
C LYS A 231 -14.54 15.97 -12.04
N TYR A 232 -13.75 15.01 -11.55
CA TYR A 232 -12.63 15.31 -10.66
C TYR A 232 -11.26 14.93 -11.22
N LEU A 233 -11.13 14.02 -12.19
CA LEU A 233 -9.83 13.54 -12.69
C LEU A 233 -9.49 14.04 -14.10
N LEU A 234 -10.47 14.44 -14.91
CA LEU A 234 -10.25 15.00 -16.26
C LEU A 234 -9.97 16.52 -16.27
N GLN A 235 -9.63 17.11 -15.12
CA GLN A 235 -9.48 18.55 -14.96
C GLN A 235 -8.06 19.03 -15.29
N SER A 236 -7.77 19.26 -16.58
CA SER A 236 -6.45 19.72 -17.06
C SER A 236 -5.99 21.09 -16.51
N SER A 237 -6.90 21.87 -15.91
CA SER A 237 -6.56 23.12 -15.23
C SER A 237 -5.98 22.93 -13.82
N LEU A 238 -6.13 21.74 -13.24
CA LEU A 238 -5.73 21.44 -11.86
C LEU A 238 -4.70 20.31 -11.76
N LEU A 239 -4.62 19.46 -12.78
CA LEU A 239 -3.68 18.36 -12.87
C LEU A 239 -2.77 18.58 -14.08
N PRO A 240 -1.42 18.56 -13.92
CA PRO A 240 -0.50 18.72 -15.04
C PRO A 240 -0.65 17.67 -16.15
N GLU A 241 -1.15 16.49 -15.80
CA GLU A 241 -1.47 15.42 -16.74
C GLU A 241 -2.68 14.62 -16.26
N THR A 242 -3.44 14.06 -17.19
CA THR A 242 -4.48 13.07 -16.93
C THR A 242 -4.48 12.00 -18.04
N LEU A 243 -5.28 10.96 -17.85
CA LEU A 243 -5.46 9.88 -18.82
C LEU A 243 -6.86 9.95 -19.43
N ASP A 244 -7.11 9.17 -20.48
CA ASP A 244 -8.45 9.03 -21.00
C ASP A 244 -9.39 8.40 -19.96
N LEU A 245 -10.69 8.67 -20.10
CA LEU A 245 -11.70 8.25 -19.13
C LEU A 245 -11.69 6.73 -18.91
N ASP A 246 -11.51 5.94 -19.97
CA ASP A 246 -11.53 4.48 -19.87
C ASP A 246 -10.39 3.97 -18.99
N THR A 247 -9.18 4.47 -19.22
CA THR A 247 -8.01 4.18 -18.39
C THR A 247 -8.19 4.64 -16.94
N LEU A 248 -8.84 5.79 -16.70
CA LEU A 248 -9.12 6.25 -15.33
C LEU A 248 -10.08 5.31 -14.60
N ILE A 249 -11.09 4.76 -15.28
CA ILE A 249 -11.99 3.77 -14.67
C ILE A 249 -11.24 2.48 -14.36
N ASP A 250 -10.36 2.02 -15.25
CA ASP A 250 -9.50 0.87 -14.97
C ASP A 250 -8.61 1.10 -13.73
N LEU A 251 -8.07 2.31 -13.55
CA LEU A 251 -7.28 2.66 -12.37
C LEU A 251 -8.11 2.67 -11.08
N ILE A 252 -9.33 3.20 -11.11
CA ILE A 252 -10.24 3.16 -9.96
C ILE A 252 -10.57 1.70 -9.61
N CYS A 253 -10.93 0.89 -10.60
CA CYS A 253 -11.19 -0.53 -10.40
C CYS A 253 -9.96 -1.29 -9.85
N ALA A 254 -8.75 -0.93 -10.30
CA ALA A 254 -7.50 -1.50 -9.80
C ALA A 254 -7.17 -1.02 -8.38
N GLU A 255 -7.45 0.23 -8.04
CA GLU A 255 -7.31 0.77 -6.69
C GLU A 255 -8.13 -0.06 -5.69
N GLU A 256 -9.41 -0.28 -5.99
CA GLU A 256 -10.37 -0.98 -5.13
C GLU A 256 -10.03 -2.45 -4.84
N THR A 257 -9.13 -3.05 -5.62
CA THR A 257 -8.76 -4.47 -5.50
C THR A 257 -7.32 -4.70 -5.11
N ASN A 258 -6.46 -3.68 -5.15
CA ASN A 258 -5.01 -3.81 -4.93
C ASN A 258 -4.44 -2.86 -3.88
N VAL A 259 -5.22 -1.91 -3.36
CA VAL A 259 -4.77 -1.03 -2.26
C VAL A 259 -4.71 -1.80 -0.94
N PHE A 260 -3.63 -1.53 -0.20
CA PHE A 260 -3.40 -2.05 1.13
C PHE A 260 -3.74 -1.00 2.17
N GLU A 261 -4.48 -1.43 3.19
CA GLU A 261 -4.60 -0.69 4.44
C GLU A 261 -3.29 -0.77 5.22
N LEU A 262 -2.81 0.38 5.69
CA LEU A 262 -1.67 0.44 6.58
C LEU A 262 -2.16 0.39 8.03
N CYS A 263 -1.86 -0.71 8.72
CA CYS A 263 -2.22 -0.94 10.12
C CYS A 263 -0.99 -1.19 11.00
N PRO A 264 -1.05 -0.89 12.31
CA PRO A 264 0.08 -1.11 13.22
C PRO A 264 0.46 -2.57 13.41
N GLY A 265 -0.43 -3.52 13.16
CA GLY A 265 -0.22 -4.95 13.27
C GLY A 265 -0.52 -5.71 11.97
N PRO A 266 -0.23 -7.02 11.92
CA PRO A 266 -0.39 -7.83 10.72
C PRO A 266 -1.87 -8.14 10.40
N THR A 267 -2.15 -8.46 9.14
CA THR A 267 -3.48 -8.92 8.69
C THR A 267 -3.71 -10.41 8.99
N GLU A 268 -2.66 -11.22 8.95
CA GLU A 268 -2.73 -12.69 9.13
C GLU A 268 -2.77 -13.10 10.61
N ILE A 269 -3.73 -12.58 11.37
CA ILE A 269 -3.95 -12.96 12.77
C ILE A 269 -4.80 -14.23 12.79
N ILE A 270 -4.21 -15.33 13.23
CA ILE A 270 -4.92 -16.59 13.48
C ILE A 270 -5.21 -16.66 14.99
N PRO A 271 -6.48 -16.56 15.44
CA PRO A 271 -6.82 -16.38 16.86
C PRO A 271 -6.17 -17.38 17.82
N HIS A 272 -6.01 -18.64 17.40
CA HIS A 272 -5.42 -19.69 18.23
C HIS A 272 -3.89 -19.78 18.17
N GLN A 273 -3.26 -19.14 17.18
CA GLN A 273 -1.80 -19.19 16.97
C GLN A 273 -1.11 -17.89 17.38
N SER A 274 -1.86 -16.78 17.45
CA SER A 274 -1.32 -15.44 17.73
C SER A 274 -2.04 -14.74 18.90
N PRO A 275 -2.07 -15.33 20.12
CA PRO A 275 -2.76 -14.74 21.25
C PRO A 275 -2.15 -13.38 21.63
N GLY A 276 -3.00 -12.36 21.75
CA GLY A 276 -2.61 -11.00 22.14
C GLY A 276 -2.11 -10.11 21.00
N VAL A 277 -1.92 -10.63 19.80
CA VAL A 277 -1.61 -9.81 18.61
C VAL A 277 -2.88 -9.11 18.14
N LYS A 278 -2.81 -7.80 17.93
CA LYS A 278 -3.91 -6.97 17.39
C LYS A 278 -3.45 -6.29 16.10
N ARG A 279 -4.34 -6.21 15.11
CA ARG A 279 -4.07 -5.50 13.84
C ARG A 279 -3.99 -3.98 14.05
N GLY A 280 -4.79 -3.46 14.96
CA GLY A 280 -4.88 -2.01 15.23
C GLY A 280 -5.63 -1.25 14.15
N THR A 281 -5.87 0.04 14.41
CA THR A 281 -6.64 0.90 13.52
C THR A 281 -5.82 1.31 12.30
N GLN A 282 -6.44 1.24 11.12
CA GLN A 282 -5.87 1.74 9.88
C GLN A 282 -5.49 3.22 10.00
N TYR A 283 -4.26 3.55 9.57
CA TYR A 283 -3.72 4.92 9.56
C TYR A 283 -3.33 5.42 8.16
N GLY A 284 -3.43 4.57 7.14
CA GLY A 284 -3.13 4.95 5.76
C GLY A 284 -3.65 3.94 4.74
N LEU A 285 -3.51 4.33 3.47
CA LEU A 285 -3.73 3.48 2.30
C LEU A 285 -2.49 3.55 1.42
N ALA A 286 -2.11 2.43 0.81
CA ALA A 286 -0.94 2.38 -0.07
C ALA A 286 -1.05 1.33 -1.17
N VAL A 287 -0.41 1.62 -2.29
CA VAL A 287 -0.25 0.71 -3.43
C VAL A 287 1.17 0.18 -3.43
N PHE A 288 1.35 -1.12 -3.22
CA PHE A 288 2.63 -1.81 -3.30
C PHE A 288 2.61 -2.81 -4.44
N LEU A 289 3.41 -2.58 -5.49
CA LEU A 289 3.24 -3.31 -6.74
C LEU A 289 3.65 -4.79 -6.68
N ARG A 290 4.58 -5.18 -5.80
CA ARG A 290 5.09 -6.57 -5.77
C ARG A 290 4.23 -7.50 -4.93
N ILE A 291 3.73 -7.04 -3.80
CA ILE A 291 2.88 -7.86 -2.92
C ILE A 291 1.50 -8.12 -3.52
N THR A 292 1.01 -7.31 -4.48
CA THR A 292 -0.25 -7.59 -5.20
C THR A 292 -0.22 -8.87 -6.02
N LEU A 293 0.97 -9.49 -6.19
CA LEU A 293 1.11 -10.82 -6.79
C LEU A 293 0.80 -11.96 -5.81
N ALA A 294 0.84 -11.71 -4.50
CA ALA A 294 0.56 -12.72 -3.48
C ALA A 294 -0.95 -12.95 -3.40
N ASN A 295 -1.41 -14.11 -3.88
CA ASN A 295 -2.83 -14.43 -3.86
C ASN A 295 -3.35 -14.70 -2.45
N HIS A 296 -4.67 -14.66 -2.31
CA HIS A 296 -5.34 -14.96 -1.06
C HIS A 296 -5.26 -16.45 -0.67
N SER A 297 -5.06 -16.70 0.63
CA SER A 297 -5.39 -17.97 1.29
C SER A 297 -5.91 -17.72 2.70
N CYS A 298 -6.96 -18.44 3.12
CA CYS A 298 -7.40 -18.43 4.52
C CYS A 298 -6.49 -19.25 5.46
N ALA A 299 -5.48 -19.91 4.88
CA ALA A 299 -4.33 -20.50 5.56
C ALA A 299 -3.06 -19.94 4.87
N PRO A 300 -2.71 -18.67 5.13
CA PRO A 300 -1.59 -18.01 4.47
C PRO A 300 -0.27 -18.64 4.93
N ASN A 301 0.76 -18.54 4.08
CA ASN A 301 2.13 -18.96 4.41
C ASN A 301 3.11 -17.77 4.48
N VAL A 302 2.62 -16.57 4.19
CA VAL A 302 3.33 -15.31 4.41
C VAL A 302 2.44 -14.33 5.17
N THR A 303 3.05 -13.40 5.89
CA THR A 303 2.36 -12.27 6.50
C THR A 303 2.97 -10.96 6.06
N HIS A 304 2.18 -9.89 6.08
CA HIS A 304 2.61 -8.57 5.67
C HIS A 304 2.26 -7.49 6.69
N GLN A 305 3.14 -6.49 6.80
CA GLN A 305 2.98 -5.35 7.68
C GLN A 305 3.85 -4.19 7.19
N ALA A 306 3.38 -2.96 7.37
CA ALA A 306 4.23 -1.79 7.17
C ALA A 306 5.19 -1.60 8.35
N ASP A 307 6.48 -1.36 8.08
CA ASP A 307 7.43 -0.98 9.13
C ASP A 307 7.35 0.53 9.47
N ASP A 308 8.14 0.93 10.47
CA ASP A 308 8.26 2.34 10.90
C ASP A 308 8.90 3.25 9.83
N ARG A 309 9.39 2.67 8.73
CA ARG A 309 9.97 3.35 7.57
C ARG A 309 9.01 3.43 6.39
N GLY A 310 7.75 3.04 6.57
CA GLY A 310 6.73 3.07 5.53
C GLY A 310 6.91 2.01 4.44
N ARG A 311 7.72 0.96 4.70
CA ARG A 311 7.93 -0.14 3.77
C ARG A 311 6.97 -1.29 4.07
N MET A 312 6.47 -1.94 3.03
CA MET A 312 5.79 -3.22 3.15
C MET A 312 6.82 -4.33 3.43
N MET A 313 6.74 -4.94 4.60
CA MET A 313 7.54 -6.07 5.01
C MET A 313 6.72 -7.34 4.83
N VAL A 314 7.25 -8.33 4.10
CA VAL A 314 6.61 -9.65 3.94
C VAL A 314 7.52 -10.72 4.49
N THR A 315 7.02 -11.53 5.41
CA THR A 315 7.80 -12.58 6.09
C THR A 315 7.11 -13.94 6.00
N ALA A 316 7.89 -15.01 6.00
CA ALA A 316 7.38 -16.37 5.97
C ALA A 316 6.77 -16.77 7.32
N LEU A 317 5.52 -17.27 7.32
CA LEU A 317 4.87 -17.80 8.52
C LEU A 317 5.28 -19.25 8.83
N ARG A 318 5.79 -19.95 7.82
CA ARG A 318 6.32 -21.32 7.90
C ARG A 318 7.34 -21.53 6.81
N ASP A 319 8.00 -22.68 6.80
CA ASP A 319 8.84 -23.08 5.67
C ASP A 319 8.02 -23.14 4.37
N ILE A 320 8.58 -22.60 3.30
CA ILE A 320 8.00 -22.53 1.95
C ILE A 320 8.91 -23.33 1.02
N ALA A 321 8.34 -24.35 0.37
CA ALA A 321 9.09 -25.22 -0.53
C ALA A 321 9.37 -24.53 -1.88
N PRO A 322 10.40 -24.95 -2.63
CA PRO A 322 10.61 -24.51 -4.01
C PRO A 322 9.36 -24.76 -4.88
N GLY A 323 8.94 -23.77 -5.65
CA GLY A 323 7.76 -23.83 -6.52
C GLY A 323 6.43 -23.61 -5.79
N GLU A 324 6.45 -23.45 -4.47
CA GLU A 324 5.25 -23.16 -3.71
C GLU A 324 4.80 -21.70 -3.90
N GLU A 325 3.49 -21.49 -3.97
CA GLU A 325 2.87 -20.17 -4.03
C GLU A 325 2.95 -19.48 -2.67
N CYS A 326 3.37 -18.21 -2.66
CA CYS A 326 3.32 -17.35 -1.49
C CYS A 326 1.95 -16.68 -1.40
N CYS A 327 1.15 -17.08 -0.43
CA CYS A 327 -0.21 -16.59 -0.21
C CYS A 327 -0.33 -15.81 1.09
N THR A 328 -0.99 -14.65 1.01
CA THR A 328 -1.33 -13.78 2.15
C THR A 328 -2.84 -13.83 2.42
N SER A 329 -3.34 -13.22 3.50
CA SER A 329 -4.77 -12.96 3.66
C SER A 329 -5.13 -11.57 3.16
N TYR A 330 -6.31 -11.42 2.57
CA TYR A 330 -6.80 -10.14 2.03
C TYR A 330 -7.65 -9.37 3.06
N PHE A 331 -7.95 -10.00 4.19
CA PHE A 331 -8.74 -9.44 5.27
C PHE A 331 -8.30 -10.08 6.59
N ASP A 332 -8.65 -9.42 7.69
CA ASP A 332 -8.36 -9.91 9.03
C ASP A 332 -9.10 -11.24 9.30
N LEU A 333 -8.34 -12.33 9.42
CA LEU A 333 -8.89 -13.67 9.67
C LEU A 333 -9.44 -13.82 11.10
N SER A 334 -9.14 -12.88 12.01
CA SER A 334 -9.72 -12.85 13.35
C SER A 334 -11.14 -12.26 13.35
N GLU A 335 -11.48 -11.41 12.37
CA GLU A 335 -12.83 -10.87 12.21
C GLU A 335 -13.74 -11.78 11.37
N TYR A 336 -13.18 -12.47 10.37
CA TYR A 336 -13.93 -13.36 9.48
C TYR A 336 -13.53 -14.81 9.74
N VAL A 337 -14.09 -15.37 10.81
CA VAL A 337 -13.72 -16.71 11.27
C VAL A 337 -14.41 -17.81 10.46
N ASP A 338 -15.67 -17.62 10.06
CA ASP A 338 -16.50 -18.65 9.42
C ASP A 338 -16.25 -18.81 7.92
N LEU A 339 -16.35 -20.04 7.38
CA LEU A 339 -16.16 -20.33 5.95
C LEU A 339 -17.01 -19.42 5.05
N GLN A 340 -18.30 -19.28 5.36
CA GLN A 340 -19.24 -18.50 4.55
C GLN A 340 -18.92 -17.01 4.60
N ALA A 341 -18.53 -16.49 5.78
CA ALA A 341 -18.13 -15.09 5.92
C ALA A 341 -16.88 -14.78 5.09
N ARG A 342 -15.87 -15.65 5.13
CA ARG A 342 -14.64 -15.50 4.34
C ARG A 342 -14.90 -15.55 2.83
N ARG A 343 -15.68 -16.54 2.35
CA ARG A 343 -16.03 -16.66 0.92
C ARG A 343 -16.91 -15.51 0.43
N LYS A 344 -17.84 -15.03 1.27
CA LYS A 344 -18.61 -13.82 0.98
C LYS A 344 -17.70 -12.62 0.77
N LYS A 345 -16.73 -12.42 1.67
CA LYS A 345 -15.75 -11.32 1.57
C LYS A 345 -14.90 -11.41 0.30
N THR A 346 -14.37 -12.59 -0.05
CA THR A 346 -13.62 -12.76 -1.32
C THR A 346 -14.49 -12.53 -2.55
N GLN A 347 -15.77 -12.91 -2.50
CA GLN A 347 -16.68 -12.74 -3.61
C GLN A 347 -17.08 -11.28 -3.81
N GLU A 348 -17.41 -10.57 -2.74
CA GLU A 348 -17.88 -9.18 -2.79
C GLU A 348 -16.78 -8.20 -3.16
N LEU A 349 -15.56 -8.41 -2.68
CA LEU A 349 -14.47 -7.43 -2.81
C LEU A 349 -13.43 -7.81 -3.86
N PHE A 350 -13.29 -9.11 -4.15
CA PHE A 350 -12.25 -9.61 -5.04
C PHE A 350 -12.80 -10.50 -6.16
N THR A 351 -14.13 -10.70 -6.21
CA THR A 351 -14.85 -11.37 -7.30
C THR A 351 -14.47 -12.85 -7.50
N PHE A 352 -14.01 -13.53 -6.44
CA PHE A 352 -13.71 -14.96 -6.49
C PHE A 352 -14.18 -15.73 -5.26
N THR A 353 -14.35 -17.04 -5.42
CA THR A 353 -14.60 -17.98 -4.31
C THR A 353 -13.31 -18.66 -3.87
N CYS A 354 -12.95 -18.50 -2.59
CA CYS A 354 -11.73 -19.11 -2.04
C CYS A 354 -11.84 -20.65 -1.96
N THR A 355 -10.86 -21.31 -2.57
CA THR A 355 -10.68 -22.77 -2.60
C THR A 355 -9.36 -23.20 -1.94
N CYS A 356 -8.83 -22.39 -1.01
CA CYS A 356 -7.62 -22.76 -0.27
C CYS A 356 -7.83 -24.05 0.57
N PRO A 357 -6.75 -24.73 1.00
CA PRO A 357 -6.84 -25.98 1.76
C PRO A 357 -7.77 -25.90 2.98
N ARG A 358 -7.72 -24.80 3.75
CA ARG A 358 -8.61 -24.57 4.90
C ARG A 358 -10.08 -24.51 4.48
N CYS A 359 -10.41 -23.72 3.46
CA CYS A 359 -11.79 -23.59 3.00
C CYS A 359 -12.36 -24.93 2.47
N LEU A 360 -11.56 -25.68 1.71
CA LEU A 360 -11.98 -26.99 1.20
C LEU A 360 -12.14 -28.03 2.32
N GLN A 361 -11.30 -27.97 3.36
CA GLN A 361 -11.43 -28.84 4.53
C GLN A 361 -12.69 -28.52 5.33
N GLU A 362 -12.94 -27.25 5.63
CA GLU A 362 -14.14 -26.80 6.35
C GLU A 362 -15.41 -27.10 5.55
N GLU A 363 -15.41 -26.94 4.22
CA GLU A 363 -16.53 -27.29 3.35
C GLU A 363 -16.87 -28.79 3.43
N ARG A 364 -15.86 -29.66 3.38
CA ARG A 364 -16.07 -31.11 3.54
C ARG A 364 -16.55 -31.51 4.93
N ALA A 365 -16.23 -30.74 5.97
CA ALA A 365 -16.68 -31.01 7.34
C ALA A 365 -18.13 -30.55 7.58
N GLN A 366 -18.66 -29.68 6.72
CA GLN A 366 -20.03 -29.17 6.76
C GLN A 366 -21.00 -29.94 5.84
N ALA A 367 -20.45 -30.73 4.90
CA ALA A 367 -21.18 -31.65 4.02
C ALA A 367 -21.45 -32.99 4.71
#